data_AF-L5KUA7-F1
#
_entry.id   AF-L5KUA7-F1
#
_cell.length_a   1.000
_cell.length_b   1.000
_cell.length_c   1.000
_cell.angle_alpha   90.00
_cell.angle_beta   90.00
_cell.angle_gamma   90.00
#
_symmetry.space_group_name_H-M   'P 1'
#
loop_
_entity.id
_entity.type
_entity.pdbx_description
1 polymer ?
#
loop_
_entity_poly.entity_id
_entity_poly.type
_entity_poly.pdbx_seq_one_letter_code
_entity_poly.pdbx_strand_id
1 'polypeptide(L)'
;MVNNGSLSYDHERDGRPTELGGCTAIVRNLHYDTFLVIRYVKRHLTIMMDIDGKHEWRDCIEVPGVRLPRGYYFGTSSITGDLSDNHDLVSLKLFELTVERTPEEEKLHRDVFLPSVDNMKLPAMTAPLPPLSGLALFLIVFFSLVFSVFAIVIGIILYNKWQEQSRKRFY
;
A
#
# COMPACT_ATOMS: atom_id res chain seq x y z
N MET A 1 7.40 5.69 2.76
CA MET A 1 6.63 5.45 3.99
C MET A 1 6.96 6.54 5.01
N VAL A 2 5.96 7.08 5.71
CA VAL A 2 6.14 7.92 6.92
C VAL A 2 5.47 7.16 8.06
N ASN A 3 6.14 7.05 9.20
CA ASN A 3 5.73 6.13 10.26
C ASN A 3 5.85 6.78 11.64
N ASN A 4 4.79 6.71 12.43
CA ASN A 4 4.73 7.13 13.84
C ASN A 4 5.06 6.00 14.83
N GLY A 5 5.48 4.83 14.32
CA GLY A 5 5.82 3.64 15.09
C GLY A 5 4.73 2.56 15.11
N SER A 6 3.52 2.83 14.59
CA SER A 6 2.44 1.83 14.55
C SER A 6 2.37 1.04 13.24
N LEU A 7 3.02 1.51 12.18
CA LEU A 7 2.98 0.86 10.87
C LEU A 7 4.16 -0.11 10.72
N SER A 8 3.91 -1.26 10.09
CA SER A 8 4.95 -2.21 9.69
C SER A 8 5.18 -2.13 8.19
N TYR A 9 6.43 -2.31 7.75
CA TYR A 9 6.76 -2.44 6.34
C TYR A 9 6.50 -3.88 5.88
N ASP A 10 5.60 -4.05 4.92
CA ASP A 10 5.26 -5.35 4.35
C ASP A 10 6.22 -5.73 3.22
N HIS A 11 7.25 -6.53 3.55
CA HIS A 11 8.28 -6.92 2.61
C HIS A 11 7.75 -7.75 1.43
N GLU A 12 6.76 -8.62 1.65
CA GLU A 12 6.20 -9.50 0.61
C GLU A 12 5.42 -8.74 -0.46
N ARG A 13 5.00 -7.51 -0.15
CA ARG A 13 4.24 -6.64 -1.07
C ARG A 13 4.96 -5.35 -1.38
N ASP A 14 6.28 -5.28 -1.20
CA ASP A 14 7.12 -4.11 -1.47
C ASP A 14 6.65 -2.85 -0.74
N GLY A 15 6.06 -3.00 0.45
CA GLY A 15 5.55 -1.89 1.25
C GLY A 15 4.32 -1.17 0.67
N ARG A 16 3.73 -1.68 -0.43
CA ARG A 16 2.55 -1.09 -1.11
C ARG A 16 1.43 -0.60 -0.18
N PRO A 17 1.03 -1.32 0.89
CA PRO A 17 -0.02 -0.85 1.78
C PRO A 17 0.30 0.46 2.52
N THR A 18 1.58 0.81 2.65
CA THR A 18 2.08 2.00 3.37
C THR A 18 2.87 2.95 2.46
N GLU A 19 2.72 2.77 1.15
CA GLU A 19 3.33 3.61 0.13
C GLU A 19 2.66 4.99 0.11
N LEU A 20 3.47 6.04 0.06
CA LEU A 20 2.99 7.43 -0.09
C LEU A 20 3.01 7.90 -1.55
N GLY A 21 3.84 7.26 -2.36
CA GLY A 21 4.15 7.58 -3.74
C GLY A 21 5.40 6.80 -4.15
N GLY A 22 5.55 6.61 -5.46
CA GLY A 22 6.58 5.80 -6.08
C GLY A 22 6.83 6.26 -7.52
N CYS A 23 8.04 6.06 -8.01
CA CYS A 23 8.35 6.14 -9.44
C CYS A 23 9.31 5.01 -9.82
N THR A 24 9.29 4.59 -11.08
CA THR A 24 10.20 3.55 -11.58
C THR A 24 11.57 4.16 -11.88
N ALA A 25 12.63 3.56 -11.33
CA ALA A 25 14.01 3.97 -11.54
C ALA A 25 14.89 2.74 -11.79
N ILE A 26 15.65 2.74 -12.89
CA ILE A 26 16.60 1.68 -13.22
C ILE A 26 17.98 2.19 -12.84
N VAL A 27 18.49 1.76 -11.69
CA VAL A 27 19.75 2.29 -11.10
C VAL A 27 20.86 1.25 -11.00
N ARG A 28 20.63 0.02 -11.47
CA ARG A 28 21.58 -1.09 -11.37
C ARG A 28 22.48 -1.15 -12.61
N ASN A 29 23.77 -1.43 -12.42
CA ASN A 29 24.75 -1.66 -13.48
C ASN A 29 24.86 -0.52 -14.51
N LEU A 30 24.83 0.74 -14.04
CA LEU A 30 25.04 1.91 -14.88
C LEU A 30 26.53 2.27 -14.95
N HIS A 31 26.96 2.84 -16.07
CA HIS A 31 28.36 3.25 -16.30
C HIS A 31 28.64 4.70 -15.88
N TYR A 32 27.71 5.33 -15.18
CA TYR A 32 27.79 6.72 -14.73
C TYR A 32 27.18 6.82 -13.33
N ASP A 33 27.51 7.90 -12.63
CA ASP A 33 27.04 8.14 -11.28
C ASP A 33 25.54 8.40 -11.26
N THR A 34 24.88 7.89 -10.23
CA THR A 34 23.46 8.14 -9.96
C THR A 34 23.32 9.03 -8.74
N PHE A 35 22.35 9.93 -8.77
CA PHE A 35 22.12 10.87 -7.69
C PHE A 35 20.65 10.87 -7.28
N LEU A 36 20.44 11.03 -5.97
CA LEU A 36 19.13 11.17 -5.36
C LEU A 36 19.12 12.45 -4.52
N VAL A 37 18.09 13.28 -4.69
CA VAL A 37 17.86 14.47 -3.88
C VAL A 37 16.54 14.31 -3.15
N ILE A 38 16.60 14.40 -1.83
CA ILE A 38 15.43 14.43 -0.95
C ILE A 38 15.32 15.83 -0.38
N ARG A 39 14.26 16.55 -0.76
CA ARG A 39 14.01 17.93 -0.35
C ARG A 39 12.78 17.98 0.55
N TYR A 40 12.92 18.56 1.74
CA TYR A 40 11.80 18.80 2.64
C TYR A 40 11.69 20.28 2.98
N VAL A 41 10.64 20.95 2.47
CA VAL A 41 10.41 22.39 2.64
C VAL A 41 8.94 22.64 2.87
N LYS A 42 8.58 23.45 3.87
CA LYS A 42 7.18 23.83 4.17
C LYS A 42 6.20 22.63 4.13
N ARG A 43 6.58 21.49 4.73
CA ARG A 43 5.79 20.24 4.74
C ARG A 43 5.57 19.56 3.38
N HIS A 44 6.27 20.00 2.35
CA HIS A 44 6.37 19.30 1.07
C HIS A 44 7.65 18.46 1.07
N LEU A 45 7.49 17.17 0.82
CA LEU A 45 8.57 16.23 0.55
C LEU A 45 8.65 16.03 -0.97
N THR A 46 9.77 16.41 -1.57
CA THR A 46 10.08 16.15 -2.97
C THR A 46 11.26 15.20 -3.06
N ILE A 47 11.15 14.20 -3.94
CA ILE A 47 12.26 13.31 -4.30
C ILE A 47 12.54 13.50 -5.78
N MET A 48 13.79 13.80 -6.09
CA MET A 48 14.30 13.98 -7.45
C MET A 48 15.50 13.07 -7.66
N MET A 49 15.78 12.70 -8.90
CA MET A 49 16.90 11.83 -9.23
C MET A 49 17.57 12.23 -10.55
N ASP A 50 18.87 11.99 -10.65
CA ASP A 50 19.62 11.96 -11.90
C ASP A 50 20.18 10.55 -12.07
N ILE A 51 19.57 9.79 -12.97
CA ILE A 51 19.91 8.39 -13.24
C ILE A 51 20.16 8.13 -14.73
N ASP A 52 20.21 9.19 -15.54
CA ASP A 52 20.43 9.07 -17.00
C ASP A 52 21.84 9.56 -17.40
N GLY A 53 22.65 10.02 -16.43
CA GLY A 53 23.98 10.58 -16.66
C GLY A 53 23.95 11.93 -17.37
N LYS A 54 22.83 12.66 -17.29
CA LYS A 54 22.62 13.93 -18.00
C LYS A 54 22.86 15.15 -17.11
N HIS A 55 23.12 14.96 -15.82
CA HIS A 55 23.21 16.06 -14.85
C HIS A 55 21.92 16.87 -14.79
N GLU A 56 20.78 16.19 -14.98
CA GLU A 56 19.45 16.78 -14.97
C GLU A 56 18.57 16.07 -13.93
N TRP A 57 17.98 16.85 -13.03
CA TRP A 57 17.09 16.33 -12.00
C TRP A 57 15.72 16.03 -12.60
N ARG A 58 15.27 14.77 -12.48
CA ARG A 58 13.91 14.35 -12.78
C ARG A 58 13.10 14.18 -11.51
N ASP A 59 11.89 14.74 -11.49
CA ASP A 59 10.95 14.56 -10.39
C ASP A 59 10.50 13.09 -10.33
N CYS A 60 10.50 12.53 -9.11
CA CYS A 60 10.01 11.19 -8.83
C CYS A 60 8.70 11.24 -8.07
N ILE A 61 8.72 11.90 -6.91
CA ILE A 61 7.62 11.94 -5.97
C ILE A 61 7.53 13.35 -5.39
N GLU A 62 6.32 13.88 -5.31
CA GLU A 62 6.02 15.07 -4.53
C GLU A 62 4.82 14.79 -3.61
N VAL A 63 5.03 14.91 -2.29
CA VAL A 63 4.01 14.65 -1.28
C VAL A 63 3.84 15.90 -0.41
N PRO A 64 2.69 16.59 -0.51
CA PRO A 64 2.34 17.67 0.41
C PRO A 64 1.91 17.13 1.77
N GLY A 65 1.86 18.02 2.78
CA GLY A 65 1.27 17.69 4.08
C GLY A 65 2.09 16.70 4.93
N VAL A 66 3.37 16.50 4.60
CA VAL A 66 4.27 15.65 5.40
C VAL A 66 4.71 16.44 6.63
N ARG A 67 4.43 15.91 7.82
CA ARG A 67 4.80 16.49 9.11
C ARG A 67 5.88 15.63 9.73
N LEU A 68 7.07 16.21 9.95
CA LEU A 68 8.20 15.54 10.59
C LEU A 68 8.66 16.37 11.80
N PRO A 69 8.96 15.72 12.94
CA PRO A 69 9.51 16.40 14.11
C PRO A 69 10.99 16.78 13.92
N ARG A 70 11.50 17.68 14.76
CA ARG A 70 12.93 18.02 14.83
C ARG A 70 13.69 17.00 15.69
N GLY A 71 15.01 16.95 15.53
CA GLY A 71 15.90 16.09 16.33
C GLY A 71 16.02 14.65 15.84
N TYR A 72 15.59 14.38 14.60
CA TYR A 72 15.81 13.09 13.96
C TYR A 72 17.21 12.96 13.37
N TYR A 73 17.57 11.71 13.04
CA TYR A 73 18.86 11.36 12.47
C TYR A 73 18.72 11.05 10.98
N PHE A 74 19.71 11.48 10.20
CA PHE A 74 19.85 11.04 8.82
C PHE A 74 20.67 9.75 8.80
N GLY A 75 20.19 8.77 8.05
CA GLY A 75 20.83 7.47 7.95
C GLY A 75 20.44 6.75 6.66
N THR A 76 21.29 5.84 6.25
CA THR A 76 21.12 4.97 5.09
C THR A 76 21.47 3.55 5.48
N SER A 77 20.72 2.58 4.98
CA SER A 77 20.96 1.15 5.22
C SER A 77 20.61 0.35 3.98
N SER A 78 21.18 -0.83 3.84
CA SER A 78 20.89 -1.80 2.79
C SER A 78 20.83 -3.21 3.35
N ILE A 79 20.20 -4.12 2.62
CA ILE A 79 20.08 -5.53 2.97
C ILE A 79 20.04 -6.37 1.69
N THR A 80 20.57 -7.58 1.75
CA THR A 80 20.48 -8.60 0.69
C THR A 80 19.74 -9.82 1.22
N GLY A 81 19.08 -10.57 0.34
CA GLY A 81 18.38 -11.81 0.67
C GLY A 81 18.96 -12.99 -0.11
N ASP A 82 18.08 -13.82 -0.68
CA ASP A 82 18.47 -14.94 -1.55
C ASP A 82 19.26 -14.48 -2.80
N LEU A 83 18.99 -13.26 -3.26
CA LEU A 83 19.77 -12.55 -4.26
C LEU A 83 20.61 -11.45 -3.60
N SER A 84 21.80 -11.20 -4.15
CA SER A 84 22.74 -10.21 -3.65
C SER A 84 23.13 -9.19 -4.72
N ASP A 85 23.49 -8.00 -4.27
CA ASP A 85 24.05 -6.93 -5.08
C ASP A 85 24.90 -6.00 -4.18
N ASN A 86 25.79 -5.23 -4.79
CA ASN A 86 26.55 -4.21 -4.07
C ASN A 86 25.67 -2.97 -3.86
N HIS A 87 25.78 -2.37 -2.67
CA HIS A 87 24.99 -1.20 -2.28
C HIS A 87 25.94 -0.09 -1.81
N ASP A 88 26.48 0.66 -2.77
CA ASP A 88 27.55 1.62 -2.50
C ASP A 88 26.99 3.05 -2.30
N LEU A 89 27.40 3.70 -1.21
CA LEU A 89 27.12 5.11 -0.94
C LEU A 89 28.40 5.91 -1.08
N VAL A 90 28.56 6.62 -2.20
CA VAL A 90 29.76 7.41 -2.47
C VAL A 90 29.82 8.68 -1.60
N SER A 91 28.69 9.38 -1.46
CA SER A 91 28.61 10.54 -0.58
C SER A 91 27.19 10.82 -0.10
N LEU A 92 27.08 11.39 1.10
CA LEU A 92 25.85 11.93 1.65
C LEU A 92 26.08 13.41 1.98
N LYS A 93 25.37 14.31 1.29
CA LYS A 93 25.51 15.76 1.48
C LYS A 93 24.21 16.34 2.04
N LEU A 94 24.33 17.05 3.15
CA LEU A 94 23.20 17.72 3.80
C LEU A 94 23.29 19.23 3.62
N PHE A 95 22.16 19.83 3.28
CA PHE A 95 22.03 21.27 3.09
C PHE A 95 20.86 21.80 3.91
N GLU A 96 21.11 22.88 4.65
CA GLU A 96 20.03 23.64 5.29
C GLU A 96 19.44 24.63 4.29
N LEU A 97 18.11 24.65 4.19
CA LEU A 97 17.39 25.55 3.29
C LEU A 97 16.82 26.72 4.09
N THR A 98 17.29 27.94 3.80
CA THR A 98 16.75 29.17 4.37
C THR A 98 15.44 29.50 3.68
N VAL A 99 14.33 29.38 4.41
CA VAL A 99 12.99 29.62 3.89
C VAL A 99 12.24 30.53 4.85
N GLU A 100 11.69 31.61 4.33
CA GLU A 100 10.85 32.52 5.09
C GLU A 100 9.52 31.83 5.45
N ARG A 101 9.22 31.83 6.75
CA ARG A 101 8.03 31.22 7.34
C ARG A 101 7.29 32.27 8.15
N THR A 102 5.96 32.21 8.13
CA THR A 102 5.18 33.07 9.04
C THR A 102 5.33 32.58 10.49
N PRO A 103 5.09 33.44 11.50
CA PRO A 103 5.14 33.04 12.91
C PRO A 103 4.22 31.85 13.24
N GLU A 104 3.07 31.77 12.56
CA GLU A 104 2.09 30.70 12.70
C GLU A 104 2.63 29.37 12.14
N GLU A 105 3.23 29.40 10.95
CA GLU A 105 3.85 28.22 10.33
C GLU A 105 4.99 27.68 11.20
N GLU A 106 5.78 28.58 11.79
CA GLU A 106 6.91 28.20 12.62
C GLU A 106 6.46 27.57 13.94
N LYS A 107 5.42 28.13 14.59
CA LYS A 107 4.79 27.52 15.76
C LYS A 107 4.27 26.11 15.43
N LEU A 108 3.54 25.99 14.33
CA LEU A 108 2.97 24.73 13.88
C LEU A 108 4.05 23.69 13.51
N HIS A 109 5.23 24.12 13.09
CA HIS A 109 6.39 23.25 12.85
C HIS A 109 7.08 22.81 14.15
N ARG A 110 7.12 23.68 15.18
CA ARG A 110 7.67 23.32 16.50
C ARG A 110 6.79 22.32 17.23
N ASP A 111 5.47 22.40 17.05
CA ASP A 111 4.50 21.55 17.74
C ASP A 111 4.29 20.16 17.08
N VAL A 112 5.15 19.77 16.14
CA VAL A 112 5.12 18.41 15.55
C VAL A 112 5.98 17.48 16.40
N PHE A 113 5.32 16.57 17.12
CA PHE A 113 5.98 15.53 17.93
C PHE A 113 5.96 14.16 17.27
N LEU A 114 4.87 13.85 16.56
CA LEU A 114 4.69 12.58 15.86
C LEU A 114 4.71 12.83 14.36
N PRO A 115 5.43 12.00 13.59
CA PRO A 115 5.44 12.10 12.15
C PRO A 115 4.09 11.64 11.58
N SER A 116 3.56 12.39 10.62
CA SER A 116 2.28 12.08 9.98
C SER A 116 2.22 12.68 8.58
N VAL A 117 1.28 12.21 7.77
CA VAL A 117 0.98 12.80 6.46
C VAL A 117 -0.50 13.15 6.42
N ASP A 118 -0.81 14.40 6.05
CA ASP A 118 -2.18 14.86 5.93
C ASP A 118 -2.91 14.03 4.84
N ASN A 119 -4.14 13.57 5.13
CA ASN A 119 -4.95 12.74 4.21
C ASN A 119 -4.34 11.39 3.79
N MET A 120 -3.41 10.82 4.57
CA MET A 120 -2.90 9.48 4.29
C MET A 120 -4.03 8.43 4.40
N LYS A 121 -4.28 7.72 3.29
CA LYS A 121 -5.15 6.52 3.32
C LYS A 121 -4.38 5.40 4.01
N LEU A 122 -4.57 5.29 5.32
CA LEU A 122 -4.06 4.14 6.05
C LEU A 122 -4.76 2.88 5.52
N PRO A 123 -4.05 1.75 5.38
CA PRO A 123 -4.71 0.48 5.12
C PRO A 123 -5.75 0.30 6.21
N ALA A 124 -7.02 0.20 5.81
CA ALA A 124 -8.09 -0.08 6.73
C ALA A 124 -7.69 -1.36 7.47
N MET A 125 -7.30 -1.22 8.73
CA MET A 125 -7.26 -2.33 9.68
C MET A 125 -8.59 -3.02 9.47
N THR A 126 -8.57 -4.26 8.96
CA THR A 126 -9.73 -5.00 8.45
C THR A 126 -10.94 -4.74 9.34
N ALA A 127 -11.74 -3.74 8.98
CA ALA A 127 -12.93 -3.44 9.72
C ALA A 127 -13.79 -4.69 9.51
N PRO A 128 -14.26 -5.35 10.58
CA PRO A 128 -15.16 -6.48 10.41
C PRO A 128 -16.27 -6.05 9.46
N LEU A 129 -16.50 -6.85 8.42
CA LEU A 129 -17.50 -6.58 7.40
C LEU A 129 -18.78 -6.09 8.10
N PRO A 130 -19.41 -5.00 7.61
CA PRO A 130 -20.61 -4.48 8.26
C PRO A 130 -21.62 -5.63 8.41
N PRO A 131 -22.25 -5.78 9.59
CA PRO A 131 -23.22 -6.84 9.78
C PRO A 131 -24.27 -6.74 8.68
N LEU A 132 -24.47 -7.85 7.94
CA LEU A 132 -25.48 -7.90 6.89
C LEU A 132 -26.82 -7.47 7.49
N SER A 133 -27.53 -6.58 6.79
CA SER A 133 -28.86 -6.15 7.17
C SER A 133 -29.74 -7.38 7.43
N GLY A 134 -30.58 -7.34 8.47
CA GLY A 134 -31.45 -8.47 8.83
C GLY A 134 -32.34 -8.94 7.66
N LEU A 135 -32.70 -8.03 6.76
CA LEU A 135 -33.40 -8.35 5.51
C LEU A 135 -32.53 -9.20 4.57
N ALA A 136 -31.24 -8.86 4.41
CA ALA A 136 -30.33 -9.59 3.54
C ALA A 136 -30.08 -11.01 4.06
N LEU A 137 -29.90 -11.17 5.38
CA LEU A 137 -29.80 -12.48 6.02
C LEU A 137 -31.07 -13.31 5.82
N PHE A 138 -32.24 -12.71 6.02
CA PHE A 138 -33.53 -13.38 5.80
C PHE A 138 -33.69 -13.86 4.35
N LEU A 139 -33.38 -13.00 3.36
CA LEU A 139 -33.48 -13.35 1.95
C LEU A 139 -32.52 -14.49 1.57
N ILE A 140 -31.27 -14.45 2.05
CA ILE A 140 -30.28 -15.51 1.78
C ILE A 140 -30.78 -16.86 2.31
N VAL A 141 -31.27 -16.90 3.56
CA VAL A 141 -31.78 -18.13 4.17
C VAL A 141 -33.05 -18.62 3.46
N PHE A 142 -33.96 -17.70 3.11
CA PHE A 142 -35.20 -18.03 2.41
C PHE A 142 -34.94 -18.65 1.03
N PHE A 143 -34.09 -18.02 0.21
CA PHE A 143 -33.77 -18.54 -1.12
C PHE A 143 -32.98 -19.84 -1.07
N SER A 144 -32.10 -20.01 -0.07
CA SER A 144 -31.42 -21.29 0.18
C SER A 144 -32.43 -22.42 0.47
N LEU A 145 -33.39 -22.18 1.35
CA LEU A 145 -34.37 -23.19 1.74
C LEU A 145 -35.31 -23.55 0.57
N VAL A 146 -35.76 -22.54 -0.19
CA VAL A 146 -36.55 -22.75 -1.40
C VAL A 146 -35.77 -23.59 -2.42
N PHE A 147 -34.51 -23.26 -2.67
CA PHE A 147 -33.66 -24.00 -3.60
C PHE A 147 -33.49 -25.47 -3.17
N SER A 148 -33.26 -25.74 -1.88
CA SER A 148 -33.16 -27.10 -1.35
C SER A 148 -34.43 -27.91 -1.56
N VAL A 149 -35.61 -27.32 -1.35
CA VAL A 149 -36.90 -28.01 -1.59
C VAL A 149 -37.05 -28.35 -3.08
N PHE A 150 -36.76 -27.40 -3.98
CA PHE A 150 -36.82 -27.66 -5.41
C PHE A 150 -35.83 -28.75 -5.85
N ALA A 151 -34.61 -28.75 -5.33
CA ALA A 151 -33.61 -29.78 -5.62
C ALA A 151 -34.06 -31.17 -5.15
N ILE A 152 -34.69 -31.28 -3.98
CA ILE A 152 -35.25 -32.55 -3.47
C ILE A 152 -36.38 -33.04 -4.37
N VAL A 153 -37.33 -32.17 -4.73
CA VAL A 153 -38.46 -32.54 -5.60
C VAL A 153 -37.97 -32.99 -6.98
N ILE A 154 -37.04 -32.25 -7.59
CA ILE A 154 -36.44 -32.62 -8.87
C ILE A 154 -35.68 -33.95 -8.73
N GLY A 155 -34.93 -34.14 -7.64
CA GLY A 155 -34.24 -35.39 -7.33
C GLY A 155 -35.20 -36.60 -7.24
N ILE A 156 -36.35 -36.45 -6.57
CA ILE A 156 -37.38 -37.50 -6.48
C ILE A 156 -37.97 -37.81 -7.86
N ILE A 157 -38.29 -36.77 -8.66
CA ILE A 157 -38.81 -36.96 -10.02
C ILE A 157 -37.81 -37.71 -10.90
N LEU A 158 -36.53 -37.31 -10.86
CA LEU A 158 -35.47 -37.97 -11.61
C LEU A 158 -35.25 -39.42 -11.14
N TYR A 159 -35.28 -39.66 -9.83
CA TYR A 159 -35.14 -41.01 -9.25
C TYR A 159 -36.29 -41.94 -9.67
N ASN A 160 -37.53 -41.47 -9.60
CA ASN A 160 -38.71 -42.23 -10.02
C ASN A 160 -38.66 -42.54 -11.53
N LYS A 161 -38.29 -41.56 -12.35
CA LYS A 161 -38.15 -41.74 -13.81
C LYS A 161 -37.03 -42.72 -14.15
N TRP A 162 -35.92 -42.68 -13.41
CA TRP A 162 -34.83 -43.64 -13.55
C TRP A 162 -35.25 -45.05 -13.17
N GLN A 163 -35.97 -45.23 -12.05
CA GLN A 163 -36.53 -46.51 -11.61
C GLN A 163 -37.48 -47.13 -12.65
N GLU A 164 -38.34 -46.33 -13.28
CA GLU A 164 -39.23 -46.81 -14.36
C GLU A 164 -38.44 -47.26 -15.61
N GLN A 165 -37.40 -46.52 -15.99
CA GLN A 165 -36.55 -46.90 -17.14
C GLN A 165 -35.70 -48.14 -16.85
N SER A 166 -35.18 -48.32 -15.63
CA SER A 166 -34.39 -49.50 -15.26
C SER A 166 -35.24 -50.76 -15.18
N ARG A 167 -36.51 -50.66 -14.77
CA ARG A 167 -37.46 -51.80 -14.78
C ARG A 167 -37.81 -52.29 -16.19
N LYS A 168 -37.76 -51.41 -17.19
CA LYS A 168 -38.06 -51.74 -18.61
C LYS A 168 -36.89 -52.41 -19.37
N ARG A 169 -35.73 -52.62 -18.76
CA ARG A 169 -34.56 -53.28 -19.38
C ARG A 169 -34.41 -54.78 -19.06
N PHE A 170 -35.32 -55.36 -18.27
CA PHE A 170 -35.30 -56.77 -17.87
C PHE A 170 -36.53 -57.57 -18.35
N TYR A 171 -37.05 -57.23 -19.53
CA TYR A 171 -37.92 -58.10 -20.33
C TYR A 171 -37.50 -58.03 -21.79
#